data_AF-A0A2H9RMP1-F1
#
_entry.id   AF-A0A2H9RMP1-F1
#
_cell.length_a   1.000
_cell.length_b   1.000
_cell.length_c   1.000
_cell.angle_alpha   90.00
_cell.angle_beta   90.00
_cell.angle_gamma   90.00
#
_symmetry.space_group_name_H-M   'P 1'
#
loop_
_entity.id
_entity.type
_entity.pdbx_description
1 polymer ?
#
loop_
_entity_poly.entity_id
_entity_poly.type
_entity_poly.pdbx_seq_one_letter_code
_entity_poly.pdbx_strand_id
1 'polypeptide(L)'
;MEKIISELINEAKKDKEILAVALFGSYGKKEKPEDIDLALILNVKKPKKEMSKIRLKYLSKFNSRLDINIFDQLPIYIKIQILKENRFLIIKDENKIYEVAFNTIKEFGSYKKIYDYYLQNVKNG
;
A
#
# COMPACT_ATOMS: atom_id res chain seq x y z
N MET A 1 7.69 -19.57 2.92
CA MET A 1 7.27 -18.20 2.51
C MET A 1 5.81 -18.19 2.09
N GLU A 2 5.41 -19.10 1.21
CA GLU A 2 4.02 -19.22 0.73
C GLU A 2 2.99 -19.46 1.85
N LYS A 3 3.32 -20.26 2.88
CA LYS A 3 2.41 -20.54 4.00
C LYS A 3 2.00 -19.27 4.77
N ILE A 4 2.96 -18.42 5.15
CA ILE A 4 2.64 -17.23 5.95
C ILE A 4 1.87 -16.17 5.14
N ILE A 5 2.20 -16.03 3.85
CA ILE A 5 1.41 -15.17 2.95
C ILE A 5 -0.03 -15.69 2.85
N SER A 6 -0.21 -17.01 2.73
CA SER A 6 -1.54 -17.63 2.68
C SER A 6 -2.34 -17.41 3.96
N GLU A 7 -1.69 -17.48 5.12
CA GLU A 7 -2.32 -17.17 6.42
C GLU A 7 -2.75 -15.69 6.50
N LEU A 8 -1.91 -14.76 6.06
CA LEU A 8 -2.25 -13.34 5.99
C LEU A 8 -3.41 -13.07 5.03
N ILE A 9 -3.39 -13.69 3.86
CA ILE A 9 -4.48 -13.60 2.89
C ILE A 9 -5.79 -14.10 3.51
N ASN A 10 -5.77 -15.22 4.23
CA ASN A 10 -6.96 -15.78 4.85
C ASN A 10 -7.51 -14.89 5.98
N GLU A 11 -6.64 -14.28 6.79
CA GLU A 11 -7.04 -13.27 7.78
C GLU A 11 -7.63 -12.04 7.09
N ALA A 12 -6.94 -11.51 6.07
CA ALA A 12 -7.37 -10.34 5.32
C ALA A 12 -8.70 -10.57 4.59
N LYS A 13 -8.98 -11.77 4.07
CA LYS A 13 -10.28 -12.12 3.48
C LYS A 13 -11.44 -11.97 4.47
N LYS A 14 -11.23 -12.34 5.73
CA LYS A 14 -12.24 -12.26 6.81
C LYS A 14 -12.37 -10.87 7.42
N ASP A 15 -11.31 -10.06 7.37
CA ASP A 15 -11.30 -8.73 7.96
C ASP A 15 -12.07 -7.71 7.11
N LYS A 16 -13.21 -7.23 7.60
CA LYS A 16 -14.08 -6.25 6.89
C LYS A 16 -13.40 -4.89 6.65
N GLU A 17 -12.33 -4.60 7.38
CA GLU A 17 -11.56 -3.38 7.19
C GLU A 17 -10.68 -3.42 5.95
N ILE A 18 -10.32 -4.62 5.47
CA ILE A 18 -9.42 -4.79 4.34
C ILE A 18 -10.22 -4.94 3.04
N LEU A 19 -9.88 -4.11 2.05
CA LEU A 19 -10.36 -4.18 0.68
C LEU A 19 -9.48 -5.07 -0.19
N ALA A 20 -8.16 -4.89 -0.08
CA ALA A 20 -7.19 -5.61 -0.89
C ALA A 20 -5.84 -5.71 -0.16
N VAL A 21 -5.01 -6.62 -0.65
CA VAL A 21 -3.61 -6.76 -0.23
C VAL A 21 -2.75 -6.79 -1.48
N ALA A 22 -1.70 -5.97 -1.52
CA ALA A 22 -0.76 -5.92 -2.62
C ALA A 22 0.66 -6.20 -2.16
N LEU A 23 1.42 -6.92 -2.99
CA LEU A 23 2.87 -7.01 -2.89
C LEU A 23 3.49 -5.77 -3.51
N PHE A 24 4.56 -5.26 -2.90
CA PHE A 24 5.34 -4.17 -3.48
C PHE A 24 6.82 -4.27 -3.12
N GLY A 25 7.57 -3.22 -3.44
CA GLY A 25 8.95 -3.08 -3.00
C GLY A 25 9.91 -4.05 -3.70
N SER A 26 10.83 -4.64 -2.93
CA SER A 26 11.95 -5.40 -3.50
C SER A 26 11.56 -6.79 -4.01
N TYR A 27 10.36 -7.26 -3.65
CA TYR A 27 9.81 -8.52 -4.12
C TYR A 27 9.65 -8.48 -5.65
N GLY A 28 10.43 -9.27 -6.38
CA GLY A 28 10.49 -9.29 -7.85
C GLY A 28 11.57 -8.41 -8.52
N LYS A 29 12.41 -7.72 -7.75
CA LYS A 29 13.63 -7.04 -8.25
C LYS A 29 14.94 -7.67 -7.78
N LYS A 30 14.90 -8.51 -6.75
CA LYS A 30 16.04 -9.26 -6.21
C LYS A 30 15.78 -10.76 -6.29
N GLU A 31 16.81 -11.56 -6.55
CA GLU A 31 16.71 -13.03 -6.60
C GLU A 31 16.34 -13.65 -5.24
N LYS A 32 16.65 -12.97 -4.12
CA LYS A 32 16.31 -13.38 -2.75
C LYS A 32 15.96 -12.15 -1.89
N PRO A 33 14.70 -11.66 -1.91
CA PRO A 33 14.28 -10.62 -0.99
C PRO A 33 14.28 -11.16 0.45
N GLU A 34 14.91 -10.43 1.37
CA GLU A 34 14.97 -10.78 2.79
C GLU A 34 13.62 -10.55 3.48
N ASP A 35 12.95 -9.44 3.12
CA ASP A 35 11.63 -9.04 3.61
C ASP A 35 10.62 -8.93 2.47
N ILE A 36 9.34 -9.18 2.79
CA ILE A 36 8.23 -9.10 1.83
C ILE A 36 7.39 -7.88 2.19
N ASP A 37 7.44 -6.86 1.33
CA ASP A 37 6.68 -5.63 1.52
C ASP A 37 5.22 -5.84 1.10
N LEU A 38 4.30 -5.65 2.04
CA LEU A 38 2.85 -5.82 1.84
C LEU A 38 2.11 -4.54 2.16
N ALA A 39 1.25 -4.11 1.23
CA ALA A 39 0.35 -3.00 1.42
C ALA A 39 -1.06 -3.52 1.69
N LEU A 40 -1.65 -3.13 2.81
CA LEU A 40 -3.06 -3.33 3.14
C LEU A 40 -3.84 -2.11 2.63
N ILE A 41 -4.77 -2.33 1.71
CA ILE A 41 -5.70 -1.31 1.24
C ILE A 41 -6.97 -1.45 2.08
N LEU A 42 -7.39 -0.36 2.72
CA LEU A 42 -8.57 -0.35 3.57
C LEU A 42 -9.85 -0.14 2.73
N ASN A 43 -10.94 -0.74 3.18
CA ASN A 43 -12.27 -0.59 2.56
C ASN A 43 -12.85 0.82 2.76
N VAL A 44 -12.51 1.46 3.88
CA VAL A 44 -12.86 2.85 4.18
C VAL A 44 -11.62 3.54 4.72
N LYS A 45 -11.32 4.74 4.21
CA LYS A 45 -10.21 5.55 4.71
C LYS A 45 -10.48 5.95 6.16
N LYS A 46 -9.48 5.80 7.02
CA LYS A 46 -9.60 6.05 8.47
C LYS A 46 -8.64 7.13 8.96
N PRO A 47 -8.89 7.71 10.14
CA PRO A 47 -7.92 8.55 10.82
C PRO A 47 -6.60 7.81 11.05
N LYS A 48 -5.48 8.54 11.05
CA LYS A 48 -4.11 7.99 11.18
C LYS A 48 -3.96 7.03 12.36
N LYS A 49 -4.55 7.35 13.51
CA LYS A 49 -4.49 6.53 14.73
C LYS A 49 -5.15 5.17 14.54
N GLU A 50 -6.28 5.11 13.85
CA GLU A 50 -6.99 3.85 13.57
C GLU A 50 -6.24 2.99 12.56
N MET A 51 -5.71 3.61 11.50
CA MET A 51 -4.84 2.91 10.53
C MET A 51 -3.64 2.28 11.22
N SER A 52 -2.97 3.00 12.12
CA SER A 52 -1.85 2.46 12.90
C SER A 52 -2.26 1.30 13.82
N LYS A 53 -3.47 1.31 14.38
CA LYS A 53 -4.00 0.17 15.16
C LYS A 53 -4.22 -1.06 14.27
N ILE A 54 -4.77 -0.88 13.08
CA ILE A 54 -4.94 -1.98 12.11
C ILE A 54 -3.58 -2.54 11.72
N ARG A 55 -2.62 -1.67 11.40
CA ARG A 55 -1.24 -2.09 11.10
C ARG A 55 -0.65 -2.91 12.24
N LEU A 56 -0.75 -2.43 13.48
CA LEU A 56 -0.22 -3.12 14.65
C LEU A 56 -0.90 -4.49 14.88
N LYS A 57 -2.22 -4.59 14.67
CA LYS A 57 -2.96 -5.87 14.73
C LYS A 57 -2.39 -6.90 13.76
N TYR A 58 -2.04 -6.48 12.54
CA TYR A 58 -1.44 -7.38 11.56
C TYR A 58 0.01 -7.72 11.94
N LEU A 59 0.83 -6.72 12.28
CA LEU A 59 2.22 -6.94 12.71
C LEU A 59 2.34 -7.84 13.95
N SER A 60 1.38 -7.80 14.87
CA SER A 60 1.40 -8.68 16.06
C SER A 60 1.05 -10.14 15.75
N LYS A 61 0.42 -10.41 14.59
CA LYS A 61 -0.02 -11.75 14.18
C LYS A 61 0.97 -12.45 13.24
N PHE A 62 1.72 -11.67 12.45
CA PHE A 62 2.62 -12.21 11.43
C PHE A 62 4.08 -11.94 11.79
N ASN A 63 4.98 -12.81 11.32
CA ASN A 63 6.39 -12.76 11.68
C ASN A 63 7.11 -11.51 11.12
N SER A 64 8.32 -11.26 11.62
CA SER A 64 9.16 -10.12 11.24
C SER A 64 9.64 -10.12 9.78
N ARG A 65 9.34 -11.15 8.98
CA ARG A 65 9.72 -11.20 7.55
C ARG A 65 8.70 -10.51 6.63
N LEU A 66 7.55 -10.10 7.18
CA LEU A 66 6.54 -9.34 6.43
C LEU A 66 6.58 -7.88 6.89
N ASP A 67 6.99 -6.96 6.01
CA ASP A 67 6.84 -5.53 6.27
C ASP A 67 5.44 -5.09 5.84
N ILE A 68 4.55 -5.00 6.82
CA ILE A 68 3.14 -4.71 6.60
C ILE A 68 2.90 -3.21 6.77
N ASN A 69 2.41 -2.59 5.70
CA ASN A 69 2.11 -1.17 5.61
C ASN A 69 0.64 -0.93 5.26
N ILE A 70 0.09 0.18 5.72
CA ILE A 70 -1.23 0.65 5.27
C ILE A 70 -1.04 1.51 4.03
N PHE A 71 -1.73 1.21 2.94
CA PHE A 71 -1.61 1.91 1.67
C PHE A 71 -1.72 3.43 1.81
N ASP A 72 -2.72 3.91 2.56
CA ASP A 72 -2.97 5.34 2.78
C ASP A 72 -1.85 6.06 3.58
N GLN A 73 -0.99 5.31 4.28
CA GLN A 73 0.14 5.86 5.03
C GLN A 73 1.43 5.89 4.20
N LEU A 74 1.44 5.30 3.00
CA LEU A 74 2.60 5.26 2.14
C LEU A 74 2.78 6.59 1.36
N PRO A 75 4.03 6.96 1.04
CA PRO A 75 4.31 8.05 0.12
C PRO A 75 3.59 7.88 -1.23
N ILE A 76 3.18 9.01 -1.84
CA ILE A 76 2.36 9.01 -3.05
C ILE A 76 2.99 8.25 -4.23
N TYR A 77 4.31 8.31 -4.39
CA TYR A 77 5.00 7.59 -5.46
C TYR A 77 4.94 6.07 -5.27
N ILE A 78 4.98 5.57 -4.02
CA ILE A 78 4.83 4.14 -3.71
C ILE A 78 3.39 3.70 -3.99
N LYS A 79 2.39 4.50 -3.59
CA LYS A 79 0.97 4.25 -3.89
C LYS A 79 0.75 4.08 -5.40
N ILE A 80 1.31 4.99 -6.20
CA ILE A 80 1.25 4.92 -7.67
C ILE A 80 1.96 3.66 -8.21
N GLN A 81 3.11 3.30 -7.66
CA GLN A 81 3.83 2.08 -8.06
C GLN A 81 3.00 0.82 -7.79
N ILE A 82 2.43 0.69 -6.59
CA ILE A 82 1.57 -0.44 -6.20
C ILE A 82 0.42 -0.64 -7.21
N LEU A 83 -0.29 0.44 -7.52
CA LEU A 83 -1.42 0.42 -8.44
C LEU A 83 -1.00 0.07 -9.87
N LYS A 84 0.18 0.55 -10.32
CA LYS A 84 0.72 0.28 -11.66
C LYS A 84 1.22 -1.16 -11.82
N GLU A 85 1.90 -1.69 -10.82
CA GLU A 85 2.43 -3.06 -10.87
C GLU A 85 1.31 -4.10 -10.78
N ASN A 86 0.16 -3.74 -10.21
CA ASN A 86 -1.04 -4.57 -10.11
C ASN A 86 -0.78 -5.95 -9.48
N ARG A 87 0.18 -6.03 -8.54
CA ARG A 87 0.56 -7.26 -7.84
C ARG A 87 -0.33 -7.51 -6.63
N PHE A 88 -1.64 -7.56 -6.85
CA PHE A 88 -2.60 -7.84 -5.80
C PHE A 88 -2.64 -9.34 -5.46
N LEU A 89 -2.54 -9.64 -4.17
CA LEU A 89 -2.73 -10.97 -3.61
C LEU A 89 -4.21 -11.29 -3.42
N ILE A 90 -5.00 -10.28 -3.04
CA ILE A 90 -6.46 -10.33 -3.00
C ILE A 90 -7.04 -8.96 -3.34
N ILE A 91 -8.21 -8.99 -3.98
CA ILE A 91 -9.11 -7.85 -4.15
C ILE A 91 -10.51 -8.35 -3.78
N LYS A 92 -11.20 -7.65 -2.88
CA LYS A 92 -12.57 -8.00 -2.49
C LYS A 92 -13.64 -7.30 -3.31
N ASP A 93 -13.31 -6.12 -3.84
CA ASP A 93 -14.20 -5.29 -4.64
C ASP A 93 -13.36 -4.47 -5.62
N GLU A 94 -13.41 -4.84 -6.90
CA GLU A 94 -12.60 -4.20 -7.95
C GLU A 94 -13.03 -2.76 -8.21
N ASN A 95 -14.33 -2.44 -8.11
CA ASN A 95 -14.85 -1.09 -8.32
C ASN A 95 -14.25 -0.11 -7.31
N LYS A 96 -14.17 -0.53 -6.04
CA LYS A 96 -13.50 0.27 -5.00
C LYS A 96 -12.01 0.42 -5.23
N ILE A 97 -11.34 -0.57 -5.81
CA ILE A 97 -9.93 -0.43 -6.18
C ILE A 97 -9.76 0.61 -7.30
N TYR A 98 -10.66 0.67 -8.29
CA TYR A 98 -10.65 1.74 -9.28
C TYR A 98 -10.87 3.12 -8.65
N GLU A 99 -11.75 3.25 -7.66
CA GLU A 99 -11.92 4.49 -6.90
C GLU A 99 -10.65 4.89 -6.15
N VAL A 100 -9.99 3.94 -5.48
CA VAL A 100 -8.69 4.17 -4.81
C VAL A 100 -7.64 4.61 -5.82
N ALA A 101 -7.60 3.98 -7.00
CA ALA A 101 -6.65 4.32 -8.05
C ALA A 101 -6.88 5.74 -8.58
N PHE A 102 -8.12 6.07 -8.91
CA PHE A 102 -8.50 7.39 -9.40
C PHE A 102 -8.16 8.50 -8.40
N ASN A 103 -8.50 8.30 -7.12
CA ASN A 103 -8.18 9.25 -6.05
C ASN A 103 -6.66 9.42 -5.87
N THR A 104 -5.89 8.33 -5.98
CA THR A 104 -4.43 8.38 -5.88
C THR A 104 -3.81 9.13 -7.05
N ILE A 105 -4.30 8.93 -8.28
CA ILE A 105 -3.84 9.66 -9.47
C ILE A 105 -4.13 11.16 -9.33
N LYS A 106 -5.32 11.52 -8.83
CA LYS A 106 -5.69 12.91 -8.55
C LYS A 106 -4.75 13.56 -7.51
N GLU A 107 -4.49 12.86 -6.40
CA GLU A 107 -3.55 13.31 -5.36
C GLU A 107 -2.13 13.50 -5.93
N PHE A 108 -1.66 12.55 -6.75
CA PHE A 108 -0.36 12.65 -7.41
C PHE A 108 -0.26 13.84 -8.37
N GLY A 109 -1.31 14.10 -9.15
CA GLY A 109 -1.37 15.27 -10.03
C GLY A 109 -1.25 16.59 -9.27
N SER A 110 -1.91 16.71 -8.11
CA SER A 110 -1.75 17.87 -7.23
C SER A 110 -0.35 17.97 -6.62
N TYR A 111 0.22 16.84 -6.19
CA TYR A 111 1.58 16.79 -5.65
C TYR A 111 2.63 17.21 -6.69
N LYS A 112 2.53 16.70 -7.93
CA LYS A 112 3.46 17.03 -9.02
C LYS A 112 3.52 18.53 -9.28
N LYS A 113 2.38 19.21 -9.29
CA LYS A 113 2.32 20.68 -9.48
C LYS A 113 3.10 21.43 -8.40
N ILE A 114 2.97 21.01 -7.14
CA ILE A 114 3.69 21.63 -6.01
C ILE A 114 5.19 21.36 -6.12
N TYR A 115 5.56 20.13 -6.46
CA TYR A 115 6.95 19.74 -6.64
C TYR A 115 7.64 20.49 -7.79
N ASP A 116 6.97 20.60 -8.94
CA ASP A 116 7.48 21.34 -10.10
C ASP A 116 7.64 22.83 -9.77
N TYR A 117 6.70 23.43 -9.03
CA TYR A 117 6.81 24.81 -8.53
C TYR A 117 8.03 24.98 -7.62
N TYR A 118 8.24 24.06 -6.66
CA TYR A 118 9.41 24.11 -5.78
C TYR A 118 10.72 24.05 -6.59
N LEU A 119 10.83 23.13 -7.55
CA LEU A 119 12.02 22.99 -8.40
C LEU A 119 12.32 24.24 -9.24
N GLN A 120 11.29 24.91 -9.76
CA GLN A 120 11.46 26.16 -10.51
C GLN A 120 12.02 27.27 -9.63
N ASN A 121 11.55 27.40 -8.39
CA ASN A 121 12.00 28.44 -7.47
C ASN A 121 13.41 28.17 -6.93
N VAL A 122 13.80 26.91 -6.73
CA VAL A 122 15.16 26.54 -6.31
C VAL A 122 16.19 26.70 -7.44
N LYS A 123 15.78 26.54 -8.71
CA LYS A 123 16.68 26.77 -9.85
C LYS A 123 16.94 28.25 -10.16
N ASN A 124 16.10 29.14 -9.64
CA ASN A 124 16.15 30.58 -9.92
C ASN A 124 16.63 31.42 -8.73
N GLY A 125 17.11 30.79 -7.66
CA GLY A 125 17.75 31.43 -6.51
C GLY A 125 19.16 30.89 -6.31
#